data_AF-A0A8T4MYD6-F1
#
_entry.id   AF-A0A8T4MYD6-F1
#
_cell.length_a   1.000
_cell.length_b   1.000
_cell.length_c   1.000
_cell.angle_alpha   90.00
_cell.angle_beta   90.00
_cell.angle_gamma   90.00
#
_symmetry.space_group_name_H-M   'P 1'
#
loop_
_entity.id
_entity.type
_entity.pdbx_description
1 polymer ?
#
loop_
_entity_poly.entity_id
_entity_poly.type
_entity_poly.pdbx_seq_one_letter_code
_entity_poly.pdbx_strand_id
1 'polypeptide(L)'
;MNRRGHLGTALIVLLSLMIVINALFVMWTFGKDLGKSKAEIRAMTSKALAEHKLIEKNVREIVAEAIKLSDKNNFEESFNKSVKDIANRERFSGLSTNIYARFAHGEYTLSFDNINYVLTVNDVFENGLYGVNEVKYNYSMIVIFDKERVISVNLV
;
A
#
# COMPACT_ATOMS: atom_id res chain seq x y z
N MET A 1 -50.71 -49.57 -21.73
CA MET A 1 -49.75 -48.50 -21.33
C MET A 1 -48.33 -48.91 -21.71
N ASN A 2 -47.69 -48.17 -22.62
CA ASN A 2 -46.39 -48.50 -23.20
C ASN A 2 -45.26 -48.25 -22.17
N ARG A 3 -44.85 -49.30 -21.44
CA ARG A 3 -43.82 -49.21 -20.37
C ARG A 3 -42.40 -48.92 -20.87
N ARG A 4 -42.13 -49.04 -22.18
CA ARG A 4 -40.79 -48.88 -22.77
C ARG A 4 -40.31 -47.42 -22.88
N GLY A 5 -41.23 -46.43 -22.93
CA GLY A 5 -40.87 -45.01 -22.98
C GLY A 5 -40.43 -44.42 -21.65
N HIS A 6 -40.93 -44.94 -20.53
CA HIS A 6 -40.64 -44.42 -19.19
C HIS A 6 -39.19 -44.64 -18.73
N LEU A 7 -38.52 -45.67 -19.26
CA LEU A 7 -37.15 -46.02 -18.89
C LEU A 7 -36.14 -44.97 -19.40
N GLY A 8 -36.34 -44.46 -20.62
CA GLY A 8 -35.51 -43.39 -21.18
C GLY A 8 -35.71 -42.06 -20.44
N THR A 9 -36.96 -41.71 -20.11
CA THR A 9 -37.26 -40.49 -19.36
C THR A 9 -36.68 -40.55 -17.94
N ALA A 10 -36.79 -41.69 -17.25
CA ALA A 10 -36.21 -41.88 -15.94
C ALA A 10 -34.68 -41.74 -15.96
N LEU A 11 -34.01 -42.27 -16.99
CA LEU A 11 -32.56 -42.15 -17.17
C LEU A 11 -32.11 -40.69 -17.39
N ILE A 12 -32.84 -39.94 -18.22
CA ILE A 12 -32.58 -38.51 -18.49
C ILE A 12 -32.77 -37.68 -17.21
N VAL A 13 -33.81 -37.95 -16.43
CA VAL A 13 -34.05 -37.26 -15.15
C VAL A 13 -32.92 -37.53 -14.16
N LEU A 14 -32.45 -38.79 -14.09
CA LEU A 14 -31.37 -39.18 -13.19
C LEU A 14 -30.02 -38.54 -13.58
N LEU A 15 -29.70 -38.51 -14.86
CA LEU A 15 -28.53 -37.79 -15.38
C LEU A 15 -28.61 -36.28 -15.13
N SER A 16 -29.77 -35.67 -15.36
CA SER A 16 -29.99 -34.25 -15.08
C SER A 16 -29.81 -33.94 -13.59
N LEU A 17 -30.31 -34.81 -12.71
CA LEU A 17 -30.14 -34.68 -11.26
C LEU A 17 -28.65 -34.77 -10.86
N MET A 18 -27.90 -35.70 -11.44
CA MET A 18 -26.45 -35.80 -11.20
C MET A 18 -25.71 -34.53 -11.62
N ILE A 19 -26.06 -33.93 -12.76
CA ILE A 19 -25.46 -32.66 -13.22
C ILE A 19 -25.74 -31.54 -12.23
N VAL A 20 -26.99 -31.43 -11.74
CA VAL A 20 -27.36 -30.40 -10.75
C VAL A 20 -26.60 -30.58 -9.44
N ILE A 21 -26.48 -31.82 -8.93
CA ILE A 21 -25.73 -32.11 -7.71
C ILE A 21 -24.25 -31.73 -7.89
N ASN A 22 -23.66 -32.08 -9.03
CA ASN A 22 -22.26 -31.77 -9.31
C ASN A 22 -22.03 -30.25 -9.43
N ALA A 23 -22.94 -29.53 -10.11
CA ALA A 23 -22.90 -28.08 -10.18
C ALA A 23 -23.01 -27.42 -8.79
N LEU A 24 -23.88 -27.92 -7.91
CA LEU A 24 -24.02 -27.43 -6.53
C LEU A 24 -22.75 -27.71 -5.71
N PHE A 25 -22.13 -28.88 -5.87
CA PHE A 25 -20.89 -29.22 -5.18
C PHE A 25 -19.74 -28.31 -5.62
N VAL A 26 -19.58 -28.10 -6.94
CA VAL A 26 -18.62 -27.15 -7.50
C VAL A 26 -18.86 -25.74 -6.96
N MET A 27 -20.10 -25.24 -7.00
CA MET A 27 -20.44 -23.91 -6.45
C MET A 27 -20.15 -23.80 -4.95
N TRP A 28 -20.43 -24.83 -4.15
CA TRP A 28 -20.16 -24.83 -2.71
C TRP A 28 -18.66 -24.79 -2.42
N THR A 29 -17.87 -25.53 -3.20
CA THR A 29 -16.41 -25.62 -3.02
C THR A 29 -15.74 -24.31 -3.44
N PHE A 30 -16.05 -23.82 -4.64
CA PHE A 30 -15.55 -22.52 -5.12
C PHE A 30 -16.07 -21.34 -4.29
N GLY A 31 -17.31 -21.40 -3.79
CA GLY A 31 -17.89 -20.35 -2.95
C GLY A 31 -17.12 -20.15 -1.63
N LYS A 32 -16.62 -21.24 -1.03
CA LYS A 32 -15.78 -21.18 0.17
C LYS A 32 -14.39 -20.58 -0.11
N ASP A 33 -13.76 -20.97 -1.22
CA ASP A 33 -12.45 -20.44 -1.60
C ASP A 33 -12.52 -18.97 -2.02
N LEU A 34 -13.58 -18.56 -2.74
CA LEU A 34 -13.85 -17.16 -3.06
C LEU A 34 -14.11 -16.32 -1.80
N GLY A 35 -14.78 -16.88 -0.79
CA GLY A 35 -15.00 -16.22 0.49
C GLY A 35 -13.70 -15.95 1.26
N LYS A 36 -12.80 -16.93 1.31
CA LYS A 36 -11.48 -16.79 1.94
C LYS A 36 -10.59 -15.80 1.19
N SER A 37 -10.52 -15.91 -0.14
CA SER A 37 -9.75 -14.99 -0.98
C SER A 37 -10.22 -13.54 -0.83
N LYS A 38 -11.53 -13.29 -0.78
CA LYS A 38 -12.06 -11.93 -0.53
C LYS A 38 -11.70 -11.39 0.86
N ALA A 39 -11.71 -12.24 1.88
CA ALA A 39 -11.33 -11.84 3.24
C ALA A 39 -9.83 -11.52 3.32
N GLU A 40 -8.98 -12.32 2.68
CA GLU A 40 -7.54 -12.08 2.59
C GLU A 40 -7.23 -10.79 1.83
N ILE A 41 -7.87 -10.56 0.67
CA ILE A 41 -7.72 -9.32 -0.10
C ILE A 41 -8.14 -8.11 0.75
N ARG A 42 -9.28 -8.17 1.45
CA ARG A 42 -9.71 -7.07 2.34
C ARG A 42 -8.74 -6.82 3.48
N ALA A 43 -8.20 -7.87 4.09
CA ALA A 43 -7.19 -7.75 5.13
C ALA A 43 -5.90 -7.12 4.60
N MET A 44 -5.47 -7.47 3.39
CA MET A 44 -4.33 -6.85 2.69
C MET A 44 -4.56 -5.35 2.47
N THR A 45 -5.71 -4.96 1.93
CA THR A 45 -6.03 -3.54 1.69
C THR A 45 -6.10 -2.74 3.00
N SER A 46 -6.68 -3.33 4.04
CA SER A 46 -6.80 -2.68 5.36
C SER A 46 -5.44 -2.47 6.02
N LYS A 47 -4.54 -3.46 5.94
CA LYS A 47 -3.19 -3.35 6.51
C LYS A 47 -2.33 -2.35 5.73
N ALA A 48 -2.37 -2.40 4.40
CA ALA A 48 -1.71 -1.41 3.55
C ALA A 48 -2.17 0.02 3.86
N LEU A 49 -3.48 0.25 4.08
CA LEU A 49 -3.98 1.57 4.46
C LEU A 49 -3.44 2.07 5.81
N ALA A 50 -3.28 1.16 6.78
CA ALA A 50 -2.72 1.51 8.08
C ALA A 50 -1.21 1.85 7.98
N GLU A 51 -0.46 1.09 7.19
CA GLU A 51 0.96 1.32 6.91
C GLU A 51 1.16 2.64 6.14
N HIS A 52 0.33 2.94 5.13
CA HIS A 52 0.30 4.23 4.44
C HIS A 52 0.16 5.42 5.41
N LYS A 53 -0.80 5.35 6.35
CA LYS A 53 -1.01 6.42 7.34
C LYS A 53 0.18 6.58 8.29
N LEU A 54 0.82 5.47 8.65
CA LEU A 54 2.01 5.50 9.49
C LEU A 54 3.16 6.20 8.79
N ILE A 55 3.36 5.92 7.50
CA ILE A 55 4.42 6.55 6.71
C ILE A 55 4.14 8.03 6.48
N GLU A 56 2.89 8.39 6.18
CA GLU A 56 2.50 9.81 6.07
C GLU A 56 2.84 10.57 7.36
N LYS A 57 2.51 9.97 8.52
CA LYS A 57 2.84 10.54 9.83
C LYS A 57 4.35 10.66 10.03
N ASN A 58 5.10 9.59 9.79
CA ASN A 58 6.55 9.58 10.00
C ASN A 58 7.25 10.62 9.12
N VAL A 59 6.85 10.76 7.86
CA VAL A 59 7.44 11.78 6.99
C VAL A 59 7.05 13.18 7.43
N ARG A 60 5.81 13.41 7.82
CA ARG A 60 5.39 14.69 8.37
C ARG A 60 6.27 15.09 9.56
N GLU A 61 6.59 14.14 10.43
CA GLU A 61 7.47 14.37 11.59
C GLU A 61 8.91 14.69 11.15
N ILE A 62 9.50 13.94 10.22
CA ILE A 62 10.85 14.19 9.69
C ILE A 62 10.93 15.58 9.06
N VAL A 63 9.98 15.93 8.19
CA VAL A 63 9.98 17.22 7.50
C VAL A 63 9.76 18.35 8.49
N ALA A 64 8.86 18.19 9.47
CA ALA A 64 8.67 19.19 10.52
C ALA A 64 9.91 19.38 11.40
N GLU A 65 10.63 18.31 11.74
CA GLU A 65 11.90 18.40 12.47
C GLU A 65 12.97 19.07 11.60
N ALA A 66 13.06 18.73 10.32
CA ALA A 66 14.00 19.35 9.39
C ALA A 66 13.74 20.86 9.25
N ILE A 67 12.48 21.29 9.10
CA ILE A 67 12.11 22.71 9.07
C ILE A 67 12.60 23.44 10.33
N LYS A 68 12.41 22.84 11.52
CA LYS A 68 12.84 23.44 12.79
C LYS A 68 14.35 23.57 12.92
N LEU A 69 15.11 22.63 12.36
CA LEU A 69 16.57 22.63 12.39
C LEU A 69 17.20 23.48 11.29
N SER A 70 16.42 23.92 10.31
CA SER A 70 16.89 24.70 9.15
C SER A 70 17.13 26.17 9.50
N ASP A 71 18.18 26.74 8.93
CA ASP A 71 18.46 28.18 9.00
C ASP A 71 17.56 28.94 8.03
N LYS A 72 16.85 29.96 8.50
CA LYS A 72 15.93 30.77 7.67
C LYS A 72 16.63 31.51 6.53
N ASN A 73 17.91 31.87 6.71
CA ASN A 73 18.70 32.64 5.75
C ASN A 73 19.26 31.76 4.62
N ASN A 74 19.56 30.49 4.90
CA ASN A 74 20.01 29.50 3.93
C ASN A 74 19.14 28.23 4.03
N PHE A 75 17.83 28.42 3.85
CA PHE A 75 16.84 27.41 4.17
C PHE A 75 16.99 26.15 3.34
N GLU A 76 17.19 26.28 2.04
CA GLU A 76 17.23 25.12 1.15
C GLU A 76 18.41 24.19 1.44
N GLU A 77 19.61 24.75 1.60
CA GLU A 77 20.82 23.98 1.92
C GLU A 77 20.74 23.38 3.32
N SER A 78 20.32 24.16 4.31
CA SER A 78 20.19 23.69 5.69
C SER A 78 19.11 22.63 5.83
N PHE A 79 17.96 22.78 5.17
CA PHE A 79 16.89 21.79 5.12
C PHE A 79 17.37 20.48 4.51
N ASN A 80 18.04 20.54 3.36
CA ASN A 80 18.59 19.36 2.71
C ASN A 80 19.58 18.60 3.62
N LYS A 81 20.40 19.35 4.37
CA LYS A 81 21.30 18.75 5.35
C LYS A 81 20.52 18.13 6.52
N SER A 82 19.55 18.85 7.10
CA SER A 82 18.75 18.36 8.23
C SER A 82 17.95 17.10 7.86
N VAL A 83 17.33 17.04 6.68
CA VAL A 83 16.60 15.84 6.22
C VAL A 83 17.54 14.63 6.14
N LYS A 84 18.74 14.79 5.57
CA LYS A 84 19.73 13.71 5.49
C LYS A 84 20.20 13.26 6.87
N ASP A 85 20.48 14.20 7.77
CA ASP A 85 20.95 13.91 9.12
C ASP A 85 19.89 13.15 9.94
N ILE A 86 18.63 13.59 9.90
CA ILE A 86 17.50 12.91 10.54
C ILE A 86 17.32 11.52 9.94
N ALA A 87 17.30 11.40 8.61
CA ALA A 87 17.10 10.11 7.95
C ALA A 87 18.22 9.11 8.27
N ASN A 88 19.48 9.56 8.34
CA ASN A 88 20.59 8.71 8.77
C ASN A 88 20.40 8.23 10.20
N ARG A 89 20.04 9.13 11.13
CA ARG A 89 19.77 8.79 12.54
C ARG A 89 18.68 7.72 12.67
N GLU A 90 17.58 7.86 11.94
CA GLU A 90 16.48 6.88 11.97
C GLU A 90 16.86 5.54 11.33
N ARG A 91 17.71 5.52 10.29
CA ARG A 91 18.23 4.24 9.75
C ARG A 91 19.06 3.48 10.78
N PHE A 92 19.87 4.18 11.57
CA PHE A 92 20.67 3.56 12.63
C PHE A 92 19.83 3.09 13.82
N SER A 93 18.63 3.65 14.05
CA SER A 93 17.70 3.23 15.10
C SER A 93 16.94 1.93 14.76
N GLY A 94 17.11 1.40 13.55
CA GLY A 94 16.50 0.14 13.09
C GLY A 94 15.26 0.32 12.22
N LEU A 95 14.85 1.56 11.93
CA LEU A 95 13.80 1.86 10.96
C LEU A 95 14.36 1.75 9.54
N SER A 96 14.20 0.57 8.92
CA SER A 96 14.74 0.26 7.58
C SER A 96 13.75 0.48 6.43
N THR A 97 12.77 1.37 6.61
CA THR A 97 11.82 1.69 5.53
C THR A 97 12.57 2.39 4.39
N ASN A 98 12.25 2.02 3.13
CA ASN A 98 12.94 2.53 1.94
C ASN A 98 12.99 4.06 1.89
N ILE A 99 11.96 4.73 2.44
CA ILE A 99 11.89 6.18 2.46
C ILE A 99 13.04 6.87 3.21
N TYR A 100 13.48 6.30 4.34
CA TYR A 100 14.63 6.83 5.08
C TYR A 100 15.92 6.65 4.27
N ALA A 101 16.04 5.56 3.52
CA ALA A 101 17.18 5.36 2.63
C ALA A 101 17.21 6.44 1.54
N ARG A 102 16.07 6.72 0.90
CA ARG A 102 15.96 7.76 -0.13
C ARG A 102 16.34 9.13 0.42
N PHE A 103 15.83 9.51 1.60
CA PHE A 103 16.20 10.77 2.23
C PHE A 103 17.69 10.85 2.59
N ALA A 104 18.24 9.79 3.20
CA ALA A 104 19.66 9.74 3.56
C ALA A 104 20.60 9.85 2.34
N HIS A 105 20.22 9.26 1.20
CA HIS A 105 20.98 9.33 -0.04
C HIS A 105 20.73 10.61 -0.84
N GLY A 106 19.75 11.44 -0.45
CA GLY A 106 19.36 12.63 -1.22
C GLY A 106 18.58 12.30 -2.50
N GLU A 107 17.95 11.13 -2.57
CA GLU A 107 17.12 10.69 -3.69
C GLU A 107 15.72 11.30 -3.63
N TYR A 108 15.65 12.62 -3.68
CA TYR A 108 14.43 13.39 -3.68
C TYR A 108 14.65 14.70 -4.44
N THR A 109 13.56 15.32 -4.90
CA THR A 109 13.60 16.66 -5.49
C THR A 109 12.97 17.66 -4.54
N LEU A 110 13.60 18.81 -4.40
CA LEU A 110 13.07 19.95 -3.67
C LEU A 110 12.89 21.09 -4.66
N SER A 111 11.70 21.68 -4.73
CA SER A 111 11.39 22.79 -5.60
C SER A 111 10.60 23.85 -4.86
N PHE A 112 10.77 25.12 -5.23
CA PHE A 112 10.05 26.24 -4.62
C PHE A 112 9.10 26.86 -5.66
N ASP A 113 7.81 26.92 -5.34
CA ASP A 113 6.74 27.39 -6.24
C ASP A 113 6.42 28.90 -6.10
N ASN A 114 7.34 29.66 -5.47
CA ASN A 114 7.20 31.05 -4.99
C ASN A 114 6.44 31.23 -3.66
N ILE A 115 5.75 30.21 -3.16
CA ILE A 115 4.99 30.29 -1.91
C ILE A 115 5.43 29.18 -0.95
N ASN A 116 5.48 27.95 -1.46
CA ASN A 116 5.74 26.72 -0.73
C ASN A 116 6.91 25.97 -1.36
N TYR A 117 7.52 25.12 -0.54
CA TYR A 117 8.43 24.09 -0.96
C TYR A 117 7.66 22.81 -1.26
N VAL A 118 8.00 22.18 -2.37
CA VAL A 118 7.49 20.88 -2.80
C VAL A 118 8.64 19.90 -2.80
N LEU A 119 8.59 18.95 -1.86
CA LEU A 119 9.52 17.84 -1.72
C LEU A 119 8.89 16.59 -2.34
N THR A 120 9.51 16.04 -3.38
CA THR A 120 9.03 14.84 -4.06
C THR A 120 10.01 13.70 -3.90
N VAL A 121 9.52 12.53 -3.49
CA VAL A 121 10.28 11.29 -3.38
C VAL A 121 9.61 10.24 -4.24
N ASN A 122 10.28 9.80 -5.29
CA ASN A 122 9.76 8.76 -6.17
C ASN A 122 10.13 7.37 -5.66
N ASP A 123 9.42 6.35 -6.15
CA ASP A 123 9.76 4.93 -5.96
C ASP A 123 9.92 4.54 -4.48
N VAL A 124 9.08 5.11 -3.61
CA VAL A 124 8.96 4.67 -2.23
C VAL A 124 8.18 3.36 -2.26
N PHE A 125 8.70 2.34 -1.58
CA PHE A 125 8.06 1.04 -1.55
C PHE A 125 7.90 0.45 -0.16
N GLU A 126 6.84 -0.35 -0.04
CA GLU A 126 6.53 -1.17 1.12
C GLU A 126 6.39 -2.63 0.69
N ASN A 127 7.03 -3.53 1.45
CA ASN A 127 6.86 -4.96 1.29
C ASN A 127 5.99 -5.47 2.44
N GLY A 128 4.84 -6.04 2.10
CA GLY A 128 3.95 -6.70 3.04
C GLY A 128 3.96 -8.21 2.82
N LEU A 129 4.24 -8.97 3.88
CA LEU A 129 4.05 -10.42 3.88
C LEU A 129 2.64 -10.78 4.35
N TYR A 130 1.94 -11.57 3.54
CA TYR A 130 0.57 -12.02 3.76
C TYR A 130 0.46 -13.52 3.49
N GLY A 131 0.61 -14.32 4.55
CA GLY A 131 0.70 -15.77 4.42
C GLY A 131 1.97 -16.16 3.67
N VAL A 132 1.83 -16.81 2.52
CA VAL A 132 2.94 -17.16 1.61
C VAL A 132 3.17 -16.12 0.51
N ASN A 133 2.30 -15.11 0.41
CA ASN A 133 2.39 -14.10 -0.63
C ASN A 133 3.13 -12.86 -0.14
N GLU A 134 4.04 -12.34 -0.96
CA GLU A 134 4.66 -11.04 -0.78
C GLU A 134 3.98 -10.03 -1.72
N VAL A 135 3.56 -8.91 -1.17
CA VAL A 135 2.98 -7.81 -1.94
C VAL A 135 3.89 -6.60 -1.79
N LYS A 136 4.29 -6.02 -2.93
CA LYS A 136 5.06 -4.78 -2.99
C LYS A 136 4.17 -3.63 -3.46
N TYR A 137 3.98 -2.64 -2.61
CA TYR A 137 3.32 -1.38 -2.99
C TYR A 137 4.41 -0.36 -3.33
N ASN A 138 4.28 0.28 -4.49
CA ASN A 138 5.15 1.39 -4.89
C ASN A 138 4.29 2.64 -5.04
N TYR A 139 4.79 3.75 -4.56
CA TYR A 139 4.13 5.05 -4.66
C TYR A 139 5.18 6.16 -4.71
N SER A 140 4.73 7.33 -5.17
CA SER A 140 5.47 8.58 -5.05
C SER A 140 4.93 9.36 -3.88
N MET A 141 5.81 10.07 -3.19
CA MET A 141 5.43 10.95 -2.09
C MET A 141 5.67 12.40 -2.47
N ILE A 142 4.69 13.23 -2.17
CA ILE A 142 4.75 14.68 -2.36
C ILE A 142 4.45 15.36 -1.02
N VAL A 143 5.40 16.14 -0.52
CA VAL A 143 5.24 16.94 0.69
C VAL A 143 5.26 18.42 0.31
N ILE A 144 4.21 19.14 0.71
CA ILE A 144 4.11 20.59 0.54
C ILE A 144 4.29 21.23 1.91
N PHE A 145 5.20 22.20 2.02
CA PHE A 145 5.52 22.85 3.27
C PHE A 145 6.02 24.29 3.07
N ASP A 146 5.96 25.09 4.12
CA ASP A 146 6.57 26.41 4.18
C ASP A 146 7.73 26.40 5.20
N LYS A 147 8.36 27.56 5.43
CA LYS A 147 9.49 27.67 6.38
C LYS A 147 9.09 27.50 7.86
N GLU A 148 7.81 27.30 8.16
CA GLU A 148 7.27 27.20 9.52
C GLU A 148 6.58 25.86 9.78
N ARG A 149 5.96 25.25 8.77
CA ARG A 149 5.12 24.05 8.94
C ARG A 149 4.96 23.23 7.67
N VAL A 150 4.59 21.97 7.88
CA VAL A 150 4.11 21.06 6.83
C VAL A 150 2.64 21.36 6.53
N ILE A 151 2.32 21.61 5.26
CA ILE A 151 0.97 21.90 4.77
C ILE A 151 0.26 20.59 4.44
N SER A 152 0.89 19.74 3.62
CA SER A 152 0.32 18.46 3.22
C SER A 152 1.40 17.42 2.93
N VAL A 153 1.02 16.14 3.09
CA VAL A 153 1.81 14.97 2.68
C VAL A 153 0.84 14.10 1.89
N ASN A 154 1.19 13.79 0.64
CA ASN A 154 0.37 12.98 -0.24
C ASN A 154 1.19 11.79 -0.75
N LEU A 155 0.58 10.61 -0.71
CA LEU A 155 1.08 9.39 -1.32
C LEU A 155 0.29 9.18 -2.61
N VAL A 156 0.97 9.09 -3.74
CA VAL A 156 0.40 9.02 -5.11
C VAL A 156 0.81 7.72 -5.78
#